data_AF-A0A928NRJ2-F1
#
_entry.id   AF-A0A928NRJ2-F1
#
_cell.length_a   1.000
_cell.length_b   1.000
_cell.length_c   1.000
_cell.angle_alpha   90.00
_cell.angle_beta   90.00
_cell.angle_gamma   90.00
#
_symmetry.space_group_name_H-M   'P 1'
#
loop_
_entity.id
_entity.type
_entity.pdbx_description
1 polymer ?
#
loop_
_entity_poly.entity_id
_entity_poly.type
_entity_poly.pdbx_seq_one_letter_code
_entity_poly.pdbx_strand_id
1 'polypeptide(L)'
;MENNEELKVSDTLTEESVDKTGSYKILGLEPGVSDDIVKNKYGALLRQYKQKTDEYGVTDEDAAYYEKITKAYDDIMGITHDFSFYDPSSSVPYGLQKFWAKVCAFCDQYNVLLITLGILVVGAVIFAWQVTKNGKEDLRLKFVGAYGAVSETTLKNQIDEKSEAVDNVQMSFFTVTSETSYDQTSQAQATAFLSQLLAGHLDVVLIDKESFDVYVAQKAFKDIQFLIDEYYAENPDAKKLEAVTYSSEEGAKIVIEEGVYGIDVTDSTFFDDTNLAWLYNEQKGQEKSMILAFCHKTEKSEKAEEFAKEIFKAIPQE
;
A
#
# COMPACT_ATOMS: atom_id res chain seq x y z
N MET A 1 30.12 -3.29 -68.38
CA MET A 1 29.32 -4.20 -69.21
C MET A 1 30.03 -5.53 -69.18
N GLU A 2 29.56 -6.59 -68.56
CA GLU A 2 28.32 -6.88 -67.85
C GLU A 2 28.61 -8.04 -66.89
N ASN A 3 27.96 -8.00 -65.74
CA ASN A 3 27.75 -9.10 -64.81
C ASN A 3 27.29 -10.39 -65.53
N ASN A 4 27.72 -11.57 -65.08
CA ASN A 4 26.92 -12.30 -64.10
C ASN A 4 27.63 -13.58 -63.62
N GLU A 5 27.73 -13.67 -62.31
CA GLU A 5 28.03 -14.86 -61.52
C GLU A 5 26.83 -15.83 -61.44
N GLU A 6 27.12 -16.98 -60.84
CA GLU A 6 26.23 -17.93 -60.13
C GLU A 6 25.90 -19.24 -60.88
N LEU A 7 26.61 -20.32 -60.52
CA LEU A 7 26.30 -21.31 -59.46
C LEU A 7 25.14 -22.23 -59.89
N LYS A 8 25.35 -23.46 -60.39
CA LYS A 8 25.74 -24.72 -59.69
C LYS A 8 24.90 -25.04 -58.45
N VAL A 9 24.55 -26.35 -58.33
CA VAL A 9 23.94 -27.10 -57.21
C VAL A 9 22.42 -27.24 -57.33
N SER A 10 21.77 -28.39 -57.16
CA SER A 10 22.14 -29.82 -57.15
C SER A 10 20.84 -30.61 -57.11
N ASP A 11 20.92 -31.88 -57.54
CA ASP A 11 19.96 -32.94 -57.25
C ASP A 11 19.41 -32.93 -55.81
N THR A 12 18.08 -32.92 -55.69
CA THR A 12 17.31 -33.48 -54.57
C THR A 12 15.91 -33.88 -55.07
N LEU A 13 15.86 -34.80 -56.03
CA LEU A 13 14.63 -35.53 -56.39
C LEU A 13 14.75 -36.97 -55.90
N THR A 14 14.34 -37.24 -54.65
CA THR A 14 13.84 -38.54 -54.16
C THR A 14 13.79 -38.54 -52.63
N GLU A 15 12.64 -38.19 -52.04
CA GLU A 15 12.26 -38.65 -50.69
C GLU A 15 10.78 -38.36 -50.30
N GLU A 16 10.04 -37.56 -51.08
CA GLU A 16 8.66 -37.15 -50.71
C GLU A 16 7.52 -38.01 -51.30
N SER A 17 7.83 -39.03 -52.12
CA SER A 17 6.82 -39.78 -52.88
C SER A 17 6.28 -41.03 -52.17
N VAL A 18 6.85 -41.42 -51.01
CA VAL A 18 6.53 -42.71 -50.37
C VAL A 18 5.29 -42.63 -49.46
N ASP A 19 4.92 -41.46 -48.94
CA ASP A 19 3.77 -41.35 -47.99
C ASP A 19 2.44 -40.94 -48.65
N LYS A 20 2.48 -40.20 -49.76
CA LYS A 20 1.26 -39.68 -50.41
C LYS A 20 0.40 -40.77 -51.09
N THR A 21 0.98 -41.92 -51.39
CA THR A 21 0.32 -43.01 -52.14
C THR A 21 -0.82 -43.66 -51.32
N GLY A 22 -0.68 -43.71 -49.99
CA GLY A 22 -1.75 -44.15 -49.08
C GLY A 22 -2.95 -43.19 -49.11
N SER A 23 -2.68 -41.89 -49.12
CA SER A 23 -3.68 -40.82 -49.11
C SER A 23 -4.49 -40.75 -50.42
N TYR A 24 -3.86 -40.97 -51.58
CA TYR A 24 -4.59 -41.07 -52.86
C TYR A 24 -5.58 -42.25 -52.88
N LYS A 25 -5.20 -43.37 -52.24
CA LYS A 25 -6.06 -44.56 -52.15
C LYS A 25 -7.28 -44.33 -51.25
N ILE A 26 -7.14 -43.56 -50.17
CA ILE A 26 -8.25 -43.19 -49.26
C ILE A 26 -9.29 -42.32 -49.98
N LEU A 27 -8.86 -41.45 -50.89
CA LEU A 27 -9.73 -40.63 -51.73
C LEU A 27 -10.24 -41.36 -53.00
N GLY A 28 -9.81 -42.60 -53.23
CA GLY A 28 -10.16 -43.40 -54.41
C GLY A 28 -9.65 -42.77 -55.72
N LEU A 29 -8.43 -42.23 -55.70
CA LEU A 29 -7.75 -41.61 -56.84
C LEU A 29 -6.46 -42.37 -57.20
N GLU A 30 -6.07 -42.30 -58.47
CA GLU A 30 -4.76 -42.77 -58.91
C GLU A 30 -3.67 -41.80 -58.43
N PRO A 31 -2.44 -42.29 -58.12
CA PRO A 31 -1.36 -41.44 -57.66
C PRO A 31 -0.89 -40.49 -58.78
N GLY A 32 -0.69 -39.20 -58.45
CA GLY A 32 -0.20 -38.18 -59.38
C GLY A 32 -1.27 -37.48 -60.23
N VAL A 33 -2.54 -37.60 -59.86
CA VAL A 33 -3.65 -36.87 -60.49
C VAL A 33 -3.60 -35.38 -60.15
N SER A 34 -3.95 -34.51 -61.11
CA SER A 34 -3.98 -33.04 -60.95
C SER A 34 -4.77 -32.58 -59.72
N ASP A 35 -4.24 -31.59 -59.01
CA ASP A 35 -4.80 -30.99 -57.79
C ASP A 35 -6.27 -30.58 -57.92
N ASP A 36 -6.70 -30.15 -59.12
CA ASP A 36 -8.09 -29.76 -59.36
C ASP A 36 -9.06 -30.95 -59.29
N ILE A 37 -8.61 -32.14 -59.68
CA ILE A 37 -9.41 -33.38 -59.60
C ILE A 37 -9.46 -33.86 -58.13
N VAL A 38 -8.36 -33.70 -57.39
CA VAL A 38 -8.31 -33.99 -55.94
C VAL A 38 -9.30 -33.13 -55.17
N LYS A 39 -9.32 -31.81 -55.42
CA LYS A 39 -10.27 -30.85 -54.83
C LYS A 39 -11.72 -31.19 -55.16
N ASN A 40 -12.00 -31.51 -56.42
CA ASN A 40 -13.36 -31.84 -56.85
C ASN A 40 -13.89 -33.12 -56.19
N LYS A 41 -13.02 -34.14 -56.01
CA LYS A 41 -13.43 -35.39 -55.38
C LYS A 41 -13.58 -35.27 -53.87
N TYR A 42 -12.68 -34.53 -53.21
CA TYR A 42 -12.86 -34.14 -51.81
C TYR A 42 -14.17 -33.37 -51.59
N GLY A 43 -14.47 -32.39 -52.44
CA GLY A 43 -15.72 -31.63 -52.40
C GLY A 43 -16.98 -32.48 -52.61
N ALA A 44 -16.91 -33.50 -53.48
CA ALA A 44 -18.01 -34.44 -53.67
C ALA A 44 -18.24 -35.32 -52.44
N LEU A 45 -17.17 -35.84 -51.83
CA LEU A 45 -17.23 -36.64 -50.60
C LEU A 45 -17.78 -35.82 -49.41
N LEU A 46 -17.37 -34.55 -49.31
CA LEU A 46 -17.87 -33.61 -48.29
C LEU A 46 -19.37 -33.34 -48.43
N ARG A 47 -19.87 -33.19 -49.67
CA ARG A 47 -21.30 -33.00 -49.94
C ARG A 47 -22.10 -34.25 -49.62
N GLN A 48 -21.57 -35.43 -49.96
CA GLN A 48 -22.21 -36.70 -49.63
C GLN A 48 -22.27 -36.93 -48.12
N TYR A 49 -21.22 -36.54 -47.39
CA TYR A 49 -21.23 -36.58 -45.93
C TYR A 49 -22.31 -35.67 -45.36
N LYS A 50 -22.34 -34.38 -45.71
CA LYS A 50 -23.37 -33.43 -45.24
C LYS A 50 -24.79 -33.91 -45.52
N GLN A 51 -25.02 -34.50 -46.70
CA GLN A 51 -26.33 -35.02 -47.07
C GLN A 51 -26.74 -36.25 -46.24
N LYS A 52 -25.79 -37.10 -45.84
CA LYS A 52 -26.05 -38.24 -44.93
C LYS A 52 -26.26 -37.79 -43.48
N THR A 53 -25.55 -36.75 -43.04
CA THR A 53 -25.68 -36.20 -41.68
C THR A 53 -27.07 -35.66 -41.37
N ASP A 54 -27.80 -35.21 -42.40
CA ASP A 54 -29.15 -34.65 -42.26
C ASP A 54 -30.26 -35.72 -42.13
N GLU A 55 -30.00 -36.99 -42.47
CA GLU A 55 -31.04 -38.04 -42.51
C GLU A 55 -30.98 -39.03 -41.32
N TYR A 56 -29.79 -39.32 -40.79
CA TYR A 56 -29.58 -40.11 -39.57
C TYR A 56 -28.42 -39.45 -38.80
N GLY A 57 -28.66 -38.95 -37.59
CA GLY A 57 -27.66 -38.21 -36.81
C GLY A 57 -26.30 -38.93 -36.70
N VAL A 58 -25.23 -38.14 -36.52
CA VAL A 58 -23.82 -38.57 -36.61
C VAL A 58 -23.52 -39.77 -35.70
N THR A 59 -23.18 -40.90 -36.31
CA THR A 59 -22.54 -42.05 -35.63
C THR A 59 -21.03 -41.82 -35.50
N ASP A 60 -20.42 -42.24 -34.40
CA ASP A 60 -18.97 -42.05 -34.14
C ASP A 60 -18.06 -42.62 -35.24
N GLU A 61 -18.52 -43.66 -35.94
CA GLU A 61 -17.82 -44.29 -37.07
C GLU A 61 -17.77 -43.39 -38.32
N ASP A 62 -18.79 -42.56 -38.54
CA ASP A 62 -18.86 -41.65 -39.69
C ASP A 62 -17.94 -40.44 -39.51
N ALA A 63 -17.77 -39.98 -38.26
CA ALA A 63 -16.83 -38.91 -37.91
C ALA A 63 -15.38 -39.36 -38.11
N ALA A 64 -15.04 -40.58 -37.68
CA ALA A 64 -13.70 -41.16 -37.86
C ALA A 64 -13.36 -41.44 -39.33
N TYR A 65 -14.36 -41.77 -40.16
CA TYR A 65 -14.17 -41.92 -41.60
C TYR A 65 -13.89 -40.57 -42.29
N TYR A 66 -14.56 -39.51 -41.86
CA TYR A 66 -14.36 -38.16 -42.38
C TYR A 66 -12.99 -37.59 -42.01
N GLU A 67 -12.53 -37.79 -40.78
CA GLU A 67 -11.19 -37.38 -40.34
C GLU A 67 -10.10 -38.00 -41.23
N LYS A 68 -10.24 -39.28 -41.58
CA LYS A 68 -9.32 -39.97 -42.50
C LYS A 68 -9.33 -39.39 -43.91
N ILE A 69 -10.49 -38.94 -44.41
CA ILE A 69 -10.61 -38.30 -45.73
C ILE A 69 -9.97 -36.91 -45.73
N THR A 70 -10.20 -36.11 -44.69
CA THR A 70 -9.61 -34.78 -44.57
C THR A 70 -8.10 -34.85 -44.40
N LYS A 71 -7.59 -35.75 -43.55
CA LYS A 71 -6.15 -35.99 -43.40
C LYS A 71 -5.50 -36.43 -44.72
N ALA A 72 -6.15 -37.32 -45.47
CA ALA A 72 -5.65 -37.76 -46.78
C ALA A 72 -5.61 -36.62 -47.81
N TYR A 73 -6.60 -35.71 -47.80
CA TYR A 73 -6.59 -34.53 -48.66
C TYR A 73 -5.48 -33.55 -48.27
N ASP A 74 -5.32 -33.30 -46.97
CA ASP A 74 -4.32 -32.38 -46.42
C ASP A 74 -2.88 -32.88 -46.66
N ASP A 75 -2.63 -34.19 -46.52
CA ASP A 75 -1.34 -34.83 -46.82
C ASP A 75 -0.96 -34.74 -48.32
N ILE A 76 -1.96 -34.80 -49.23
CA ILE A 76 -1.72 -34.65 -50.67
C ILE A 76 -1.42 -33.18 -51.02
N MET A 77 -2.17 -32.26 -50.41
CA MET A 77 -2.08 -30.82 -50.70
C MET A 77 -0.96 -30.11 -49.91
N GLY A 78 -0.28 -30.81 -49.00
CA GLY A 78 0.78 -30.26 -48.16
C GLY A 78 0.29 -29.22 -47.14
N ILE A 79 -0.99 -29.27 -46.76
CA ILE A 79 -1.62 -28.30 -45.86
C ILE A 79 -1.50 -28.84 -44.44
N THR A 80 -0.55 -28.33 -43.66
CA THR A 80 -0.48 -28.64 -42.22
C THR A 80 -1.55 -27.84 -41.48
N HIS A 81 -2.72 -28.45 -41.27
CA HIS A 81 -3.68 -27.97 -40.27
C HIS A 81 -3.43 -28.66 -38.94
N ASP A 82 -3.12 -27.87 -37.91
CA ASP A 82 -3.08 -28.34 -36.53
C ASP A 82 -4.53 -28.53 -36.04
N PHE A 83 -4.99 -29.77 -36.01
CA PHE A 83 -6.33 -30.13 -35.52
C PHE A 83 -6.40 -30.20 -33.98
N SER A 84 -5.46 -29.59 -33.25
CA SER A 84 -5.42 -29.55 -31.78
C SER A 84 -6.64 -28.88 -31.10
N PHE A 85 -7.59 -28.33 -31.86
CA PHE A 85 -8.82 -27.74 -31.32
C PHE A 85 -10.05 -28.65 -31.29
N TYR A 86 -9.96 -29.89 -31.76
CA TYR A 86 -11.00 -30.89 -31.57
C TYR A 86 -10.52 -31.97 -30.62
N ASP A 87 -10.50 -31.67 -29.33
CA ASP A 87 -10.56 -32.72 -28.31
C ASP A 87 -12.03 -33.18 -28.20
N PRO A 88 -12.38 -34.38 -28.69
CA PRO A 88 -13.76 -34.88 -28.66
C PRO A 88 -14.22 -35.22 -27.24
N SER A 89 -13.40 -35.01 -26.20
CA SER A 89 -13.75 -35.31 -24.81
C SER A 89 -14.39 -34.14 -24.04
N SER A 90 -14.50 -32.93 -24.61
CA SER A 90 -15.15 -31.82 -23.89
C SER A 90 -16.67 -31.84 -24.06
N SER A 91 -17.36 -32.38 -23.06
CA SER A 91 -18.82 -32.35 -22.90
C SER A 91 -19.34 -30.95 -22.54
N VAL A 92 -18.89 -29.90 -23.25
CA VAL A 92 -19.28 -28.52 -23.01
C VAL A 92 -20.22 -28.06 -24.14
N PRO A 93 -21.42 -27.54 -23.82
CA PRO A 93 -22.38 -27.12 -24.83
C PRO A 93 -21.80 -26.08 -25.80
N TYR A 94 -22.02 -26.28 -27.11
CA TYR A 94 -21.51 -25.45 -28.21
C TYR A 94 -21.79 -23.93 -28.05
N GLY A 95 -22.87 -23.57 -27.35
CA GLY A 95 -23.20 -22.19 -27.01
C GLY A 95 -22.22 -21.52 -26.03
N LEU A 96 -21.71 -22.27 -25.05
CA LEU A 96 -20.69 -21.78 -24.12
C LEU A 96 -19.35 -21.60 -24.81
N GLN A 97 -18.93 -22.54 -25.66
CA GLN A 97 -17.67 -22.41 -26.40
C GLN A 97 -17.66 -21.15 -27.29
N LYS A 98 -18.77 -20.83 -27.96
CA LYS A 98 -18.86 -19.62 -28.80
C LYS A 98 -18.88 -18.31 -27.99
N PHE A 99 -19.44 -18.34 -26.78
CA PHE A 99 -19.39 -17.23 -25.84
C PHE A 99 -17.96 -17.03 -25.30
N TRP A 100 -17.32 -18.10 -24.85
CA TRP A 100 -15.93 -18.07 -24.37
C TRP A 100 -14.95 -17.69 -25.48
N ALA A 101 -15.13 -18.14 -26.73
CA ALA A 101 -14.31 -17.72 -27.85
C ALA A 101 -14.45 -16.22 -28.17
N LYS A 102 -15.66 -15.65 -28.04
CA LYS A 102 -15.86 -14.20 -28.15
C LYS A 102 -15.24 -13.44 -26.99
N VAL A 103 -15.41 -13.93 -25.75
CA VAL A 103 -14.80 -13.33 -24.56
C VAL A 103 -13.28 -13.39 -24.65
N CYS A 104 -12.69 -14.51 -25.07
CA CYS A 104 -11.26 -14.64 -25.31
C CYS A 104 -10.79 -13.72 -26.44
N ALA A 105 -11.53 -13.57 -27.55
CA ALA A 105 -11.19 -12.63 -28.62
C ALA A 105 -11.31 -11.16 -28.19
N PHE A 106 -12.29 -10.81 -27.35
CA PHE A 106 -12.40 -9.48 -26.75
C PHE A 106 -11.29 -9.21 -25.73
N CYS A 107 -10.92 -10.21 -24.93
CA CYS A 107 -9.75 -10.13 -24.05
C CYS A 107 -8.49 -9.93 -24.88
N ASP A 108 -8.25 -10.71 -25.93
CA ASP A 108 -7.00 -10.61 -26.71
C ASP A 108 -6.77 -9.22 -27.33
N GLN A 109 -7.84 -8.55 -27.75
CA GLN A 109 -7.75 -7.21 -28.32
C GLN A 109 -7.68 -6.07 -27.27
N TYR A 110 -8.15 -6.30 -26.04
CA TYR A 110 -8.18 -5.31 -24.95
C TYR A 110 -7.33 -5.67 -23.73
N ASN A 111 -6.49 -6.72 -23.81
CA ASN A 111 -5.71 -7.25 -22.69
C ASN A 111 -4.91 -6.15 -21.97
N VAL A 112 -4.25 -5.26 -22.73
CA VAL A 112 -3.48 -4.15 -22.13
C VAL A 112 -4.37 -3.08 -21.52
N LEU A 113 -5.52 -2.76 -22.14
CA LEU A 113 -6.44 -1.73 -21.63
C LEU A 113 -7.21 -2.18 -20.38
N LEU A 114 -7.61 -3.44 -20.30
CA LEU A 114 -8.26 -4.00 -19.11
C LEU A 114 -7.28 -4.17 -17.94
N ILE A 115 -6.04 -4.59 -18.21
CA ILE A 115 -4.99 -4.68 -17.19
C ILE A 115 -4.62 -3.28 -16.67
N THR A 116 -4.44 -2.30 -17.56
CA THR A 116 -4.12 -0.91 -17.15
C THR A 116 -5.26 -0.26 -16.37
N LEU A 117 -6.51 -0.48 -16.76
CA LEU A 117 -7.68 -0.01 -15.99
C LEU A 117 -7.73 -0.69 -14.61
N GLY A 118 -7.44 -1.98 -14.53
CA GLY A 118 -7.36 -2.72 -13.27
C GLY A 118 -6.29 -2.15 -12.33
N ILE A 119 -5.10 -1.87 -12.85
CA ILE A 119 -4.01 -1.24 -12.07
C ILE A 119 -4.40 0.16 -11.60
N LEU A 120 -5.08 0.95 -12.43
CA LEU A 120 -5.51 2.29 -12.08
C LEU A 120 -6.57 2.27 -10.95
N VAL A 121 -7.53 1.35 -11.04
CA VAL A 121 -8.54 1.18 -9.98
C VAL A 121 -7.90 0.71 -8.68
N VAL A 122 -7.01 -0.28 -8.73
CA VAL A 122 -6.28 -0.76 -7.55
C VAL A 122 -5.42 0.35 -6.94
N GLY A 123 -4.70 1.12 -7.77
CA GLY A 123 -3.93 2.28 -7.34
C GLY A 123 -4.79 3.36 -6.69
N ALA A 124 -5.96 3.64 -7.25
CA ALA A 124 -6.92 4.59 -6.67
C ALA A 124 -7.46 4.11 -5.32
N VAL A 125 -7.72 2.81 -5.16
CA VAL A 125 -8.16 2.22 -3.89
C VAL A 125 -7.06 2.30 -2.83
N ILE A 126 -5.81 1.96 -3.19
CA ILE A 126 -4.67 2.07 -2.26
C ILE A 126 -4.45 3.55 -1.86
N PHE A 127 -4.53 4.46 -2.82
CA PHE A 127 -4.38 5.89 -2.56
C PHE A 127 -5.51 6.43 -1.67
N ALA A 128 -6.77 6.07 -1.95
CA ALA A 128 -7.91 6.45 -1.11
C ALA A 128 -7.80 5.86 0.30
N TRP A 129 -7.31 4.62 0.43
CA TRP A 129 -7.07 3.98 1.71
C TRP A 129 -5.94 4.64 2.50
N GLN A 130 -4.85 5.04 1.84
CA GLN A 130 -3.78 5.81 2.48
C GLN A 130 -4.25 7.20 2.90
N VAL A 131 -5.00 7.91 2.05
CA VAL A 131 -5.52 9.25 2.37
C VAL A 131 -6.51 9.20 3.53
N THR A 132 -7.35 8.16 3.61
CA THR A 132 -8.29 8.01 4.74
C THR A 132 -7.60 7.67 6.04
N LYS A 133 -6.52 6.86 6.03
CA LYS A 133 -5.73 6.54 7.23
C LYS A 133 -4.75 7.64 7.65
N ASN A 134 -4.18 8.37 6.70
CA ASN A 134 -3.21 9.44 6.98
C ASN A 134 -3.87 10.83 7.12
N GLY A 135 -5.19 10.93 6.93
CA GLY A 135 -5.85 12.20 6.64
C GLY A 135 -6.10 13.11 7.82
N LYS A 136 -6.07 12.61 9.06
CA LYS A 136 -6.25 13.44 10.26
C LYS A 136 -5.33 12.93 11.34
N GLU A 137 -4.33 13.76 11.65
CA GLU A 137 -3.59 13.64 12.89
C GLU A 137 -4.60 13.90 14.02
N ASP A 138 -4.57 13.14 15.10
CA ASP A 138 -5.49 13.30 16.24
C ASP A 138 -4.85 14.13 17.36
N LEU A 139 -3.52 14.15 17.41
CA LEU A 139 -2.76 14.93 18.39
C LEU A 139 -1.44 15.39 17.79
N ARG A 140 -1.03 16.64 18.09
CA ARG A 140 0.31 17.14 17.76
C ARG A 140 1.12 17.26 19.05
N LEU A 141 2.04 16.32 19.23
CA LEU A 141 2.91 16.17 20.38
C LEU A 141 4.32 16.67 20.05
N LYS A 142 4.92 17.44 20.95
CA LYS A 142 6.31 17.87 20.78
C LYS A 142 7.11 17.65 22.05
N PHE A 143 8.29 17.05 21.90
CA PHE A 143 9.25 16.89 22.98
C PHE A 143 10.27 18.04 22.92
N VAL A 144 10.47 18.73 24.03
CA VAL A 144 11.37 19.89 24.15
C VAL A 144 12.32 19.69 25.31
N GLY A 145 13.62 19.74 25.07
CA GLY A 145 14.63 19.56 26.13
C GLY A 145 15.55 18.37 25.88
N ALA A 146 16.05 17.77 26.94
CA ALA A 146 17.01 16.66 26.86
C ALA A 146 16.36 15.30 26.48
N TYR A 147 15.62 15.27 25.37
CA TYR A 147 14.95 14.09 24.82
C TYR A 147 15.40 13.80 23.40
N GLY A 148 15.44 12.52 23.05
CA GLY A 148 15.62 12.09 21.67
C GLY A 148 14.96 10.76 21.39
N ALA A 149 14.96 10.36 20.13
CA ALA A 149 14.56 9.03 19.70
C ALA A 149 15.50 8.56 18.59
N VAL A 150 15.85 7.27 18.60
CA VAL A 150 16.66 6.67 17.52
C VAL A 150 15.88 6.67 16.20
N SER A 151 14.56 6.50 16.28
CA SER A 151 13.63 6.59 15.15
C SER A 151 12.32 7.21 15.61
N GLU A 152 12.03 8.42 15.11
CA GLU A 152 10.76 9.11 15.39
C GLU A 152 9.55 8.29 14.93
N THR A 153 9.65 7.61 13.79
CA THR A 153 8.56 6.76 13.27
C THR A 153 8.28 5.57 14.18
N THR A 154 9.32 4.97 14.75
CA THR A 154 9.13 3.80 15.64
C THR A 154 8.50 4.22 16.96
N LEU A 155 8.98 5.32 17.55
CA LEU A 155 8.40 5.85 18.77
C LEU A 155 6.97 6.35 18.55
N LYS A 156 6.67 6.98 17.41
CA LYS A 156 5.30 7.32 17.02
C LYS A 156 4.40 6.09 17.05
N ASN A 157 4.79 5.03 16.34
CA ASN A 157 3.99 3.80 16.29
C ASN A 157 3.81 3.17 17.67
N GLN A 158 4.82 3.23 18.54
CA GLN A 158 4.71 2.73 19.92
C GLN A 158 3.73 3.55 20.77
N ILE A 159 3.66 4.87 20.57
CA ILE A 159 2.68 5.72 21.25
C ILE A 159 1.27 5.46 20.69
N ASP A 160 1.13 5.37 19.37
CA ASP A 160 -0.14 5.04 18.70
C ASP A 160 -0.66 3.64 19.12
N GLU A 161 0.22 2.66 19.37
CA GLU A 161 -0.16 1.32 19.84
C GLU A 161 -0.52 1.27 21.34
N LYS A 162 0.04 2.19 22.14
CA LYS A 162 -0.18 2.24 23.59
C LYS A 162 -1.35 3.13 24.02
N SER A 163 -1.64 4.18 23.26
CA SER A 163 -2.72 5.10 23.55
C SER A 163 -4.05 4.51 23.08
N GLU A 164 -5.08 4.53 23.93
CA GLU A 164 -6.45 4.18 23.53
C GLU A 164 -7.20 5.42 23.00
N ALA A 165 -6.72 6.61 23.37
CA ALA A 165 -7.31 7.91 23.02
C ALA A 165 -6.89 8.43 21.63
N VAL A 166 -5.69 8.08 21.15
CA VAL A 166 -5.08 8.69 19.97
C VAL A 166 -4.59 7.65 18.97
N ASP A 167 -5.16 7.65 17.77
CA ASP A 167 -4.81 6.69 16.70
C ASP A 167 -3.67 7.21 15.79
N ASN A 168 -3.43 8.52 15.74
CA ASN A 168 -2.41 9.13 14.87
C ASN A 168 -1.77 10.37 15.49
N VAL A 169 -0.65 10.18 16.19
CA VAL A 169 0.15 11.27 16.79
C VAL A 169 1.12 11.86 15.76
N GLN A 170 1.07 13.18 15.54
CA GLN A 170 2.18 13.90 14.92
C GLN A 170 3.21 14.23 16.00
N MET A 171 4.41 13.67 15.89
CA MET A 171 5.47 13.85 16.87
C MET A 171 6.63 14.64 16.26
N SER A 172 7.23 15.53 17.04
CA SER A 172 8.48 16.20 16.69
C SER A 172 9.35 16.43 17.92
N PHE A 173 10.66 16.56 17.72
CA PHE A 173 11.64 16.83 18.78
C PHE A 173 12.27 18.21 18.60
N PHE A 174 12.46 18.91 19.71
CA PHE A 174 13.38 20.02 19.83
C PHE A 174 14.35 19.69 20.97
N THR A 175 15.43 19.01 20.62
CA THR A 175 16.40 18.53 21.60
C THR A 175 17.31 19.66 22.04
N VAL A 176 17.20 20.06 23.30
CA VAL A 176 18.11 21.01 23.95
C VAL A 176 19.02 20.23 24.88
N THR A 177 20.29 20.13 24.51
CA THR A 177 21.36 19.67 25.41
C THR A 177 22.28 20.82 25.75
N SER A 178 23.03 20.70 26.84
CA SER A 178 24.09 21.63 27.25
C SER A 178 25.09 22.07 26.14
N GLU A 179 25.17 21.37 25.02
CA GLU A 179 26.06 21.70 23.88
C GLU A 179 25.33 22.39 22.72
N THR A 180 23.99 22.32 22.70
CA THR A 180 23.17 22.86 21.60
C THR A 180 22.98 24.37 21.66
N SER A 181 23.29 25.03 22.77
CA SER A 181 22.97 26.44 23.04
C SER A 181 23.64 27.47 22.11
N TYR A 182 24.59 27.05 21.26
CA TYR A 182 25.38 27.94 20.41
C TYR A 182 25.36 27.63 18.90
N ASP A 183 24.65 26.59 18.46
CA ASP A 183 24.59 26.23 17.04
C ASP A 183 23.44 26.96 16.31
N GLN A 184 23.68 27.36 15.05
CA GLN A 184 22.66 28.00 14.19
C GLN A 184 21.44 27.09 14.01
N THR A 185 21.66 25.77 13.99
CA THR A 185 20.61 24.77 13.90
C THR A 185 19.64 24.84 15.08
N SER A 186 20.16 24.98 16.30
CA SER A 186 19.35 25.08 17.53
C SER A 186 18.54 26.37 17.58
N GLN A 187 19.09 27.49 17.10
CA GLN A 187 18.34 28.75 17.00
C GLN A 187 17.20 28.65 15.97
N ALA A 188 17.43 27.97 14.85
CA ALA A 188 16.40 27.72 13.86
C ALA A 188 15.29 26.82 14.43
N GLN A 189 15.64 25.77 15.18
CA GLN A 189 14.66 24.89 15.84
C GLN A 189 13.87 25.60 16.95
N ALA A 190 14.53 26.45 17.76
CA ALA A 190 13.86 27.27 18.76
C ALA A 190 12.87 28.26 18.14
N THR A 191 13.26 28.89 17.01
CA THR A 191 12.38 29.79 16.26
C THR A 191 11.20 29.04 15.65
N ALA A 192 11.44 27.85 15.09
CA ALA A 192 10.39 26.99 14.54
C ALA A 192 9.42 26.53 15.64
N PHE A 193 9.93 26.16 16.82
CA PHE A 193 9.10 25.80 17.98
C PHE A 193 8.21 26.96 18.42
N LEU A 194 8.79 28.14 18.62
CA LEU A 194 8.02 29.33 19.01
C LEU A 194 6.95 29.66 17.97
N SER A 195 7.29 29.57 16.67
CA SER A 195 6.33 29.79 15.59
C SER A 195 5.19 28.78 15.63
N GLN A 196 5.48 27.49 15.82
CA GLN A 196 4.45 26.44 15.90
C GLN A 196 3.54 26.64 17.11
N LEU A 197 4.12 27.03 18.25
CA LEU A 197 3.39 27.29 19.47
C LEU A 197 2.46 28.51 19.34
N LEU A 198 2.91 29.60 18.73
CA LEU A 198 2.11 30.81 18.50
C LEU A 198 1.04 30.65 17.41
N ALA A 199 1.33 29.81 16.41
CA ALA A 199 0.42 29.50 15.30
C ALA A 199 -0.68 28.51 15.67
N GLY A 200 -0.58 27.83 16.82
CA GLY A 200 -1.54 26.80 17.24
C GLY A 200 -1.36 25.47 16.51
N HIS A 201 -0.13 25.19 16.07
CA HIS A 201 0.24 23.92 15.44
C HIS A 201 0.71 22.86 16.44
N LEU A 202 0.60 23.13 17.74
CA LEU A 202 0.96 22.22 18.81
C LEU A 202 -0.21 22.13 19.78
N ASP A 203 -0.45 20.91 20.26
CA ASP A 203 -1.53 20.63 21.21
C ASP A 203 -0.94 20.34 22.60
N VAL A 204 -0.01 19.38 22.66
CA VAL A 204 0.67 18.97 23.90
C VAL A 204 2.19 19.07 23.71
N VAL A 205 2.87 19.57 24.74
CA VAL A 205 4.33 19.63 24.79
C VAL A 205 4.82 18.89 26.02
N LEU A 206 5.76 17.98 25.83
CA LEU A 206 6.52 17.34 26.90
C LEU A 206 7.86 18.05 27.00
N ILE A 207 8.08 18.75 28.10
CA ILE A 207 9.18 19.71 28.23
C ILE A 207 9.99 19.47 29.50
N ASP A 208 11.30 19.69 29.46
CA ASP A 208 12.11 19.71 30.67
C ASP A 208 11.84 20.95 31.52
N LYS A 209 12.17 20.87 32.81
CA LYS A 209 11.90 21.96 33.77
C LYS A 209 12.59 23.26 33.40
N GLU A 210 13.84 23.20 32.95
CA GLU A 210 14.61 24.38 32.54
C GLU A 210 13.95 25.13 31.37
N SER A 211 13.50 24.41 30.34
CA SER A 211 12.81 25.06 29.21
C SER A 211 11.39 25.48 29.58
N PHE A 212 10.70 24.71 30.44
CA PHE A 212 9.35 25.03 30.89
C PHE A 212 9.28 26.41 31.53
N ASP A 213 10.17 26.71 32.47
CA ASP A 213 10.19 27.99 33.18
C ASP A 213 10.34 29.19 32.21
N VAL A 214 11.16 29.02 31.16
CA VAL A 214 11.39 30.05 30.13
C VAL A 214 10.16 30.29 29.25
N TYR A 215 9.42 29.23 28.90
CA TYR A 215 8.26 29.33 28.00
C TYR A 215 6.96 29.66 28.74
N VAL A 216 6.79 29.23 29.99
CA VAL A 216 5.69 29.70 30.86
C VAL A 216 5.76 31.21 31.03
N ALA A 217 6.96 31.76 31.25
CA ALA A 217 7.19 33.21 31.33
C ALA A 217 6.74 33.97 30.06
N GLN A 218 6.59 33.28 28.92
CA GLN A 218 6.15 33.84 27.65
C GLN A 218 4.65 33.61 27.36
N LYS A 219 3.87 33.11 28.33
CA LYS A 219 2.46 32.71 28.17
C LYS A 219 2.24 31.66 27.08
N ALA A 220 3.19 30.73 26.96
CA ALA A 220 3.14 29.70 25.94
C ALA A 220 2.04 28.64 26.20
N PHE A 221 1.71 28.43 27.47
CA PHE A 221 0.85 27.34 27.93
C PHE A 221 -0.47 27.83 28.50
N LYS A 222 -1.48 26.95 28.50
CA LYS A 222 -2.81 27.17 29.09
C LYS A 222 -2.79 26.73 30.56
N ASP A 223 -3.60 27.39 31.39
CA ASP A 223 -3.91 26.88 32.73
C ASP A 223 -4.75 25.60 32.62
N ILE A 224 -4.31 24.55 33.30
CA ILE A 224 -4.87 23.19 33.27
C ILE A 224 -5.43 22.76 34.62
N GLN A 225 -5.62 23.70 35.56
CA GLN A 225 -6.28 23.41 36.83
C GLN A 225 -7.63 22.70 36.63
N PHE A 226 -8.42 23.11 35.63
CA PHE A 226 -9.70 22.49 35.30
C PHE A 226 -9.59 20.99 34.99
N LEU A 227 -8.53 20.59 34.29
CA LEU A 227 -8.29 19.20 33.88
C LEU A 227 -7.90 18.34 35.08
N ILE A 228 -7.12 18.91 35.99
CA ILE A 228 -6.72 18.26 37.24
C ILE A 228 -7.96 18.03 38.13
N ASP A 229 -8.80 19.05 38.27
CA ASP A 229 -10.03 18.98 39.05
C ASP A 229 -11.00 17.94 38.47
N GLU A 230 -11.14 17.90 37.14
CA GLU A 230 -11.94 16.90 36.44
C GLU A 230 -11.40 15.48 36.63
N TYR A 231 -10.08 15.30 36.55
CA TYR A 231 -9.43 14.00 36.76
C TYR A 231 -9.65 13.46 38.17
N TYR A 232 -9.53 14.29 39.22
CA TYR A 232 -9.83 13.88 40.60
C TYR A 232 -11.31 13.65 40.85
N ALA A 233 -12.20 14.35 40.14
CA ALA A 233 -13.64 14.09 40.23
C ALA A 233 -14.00 12.70 39.68
N GLU A 234 -13.32 12.27 38.60
CA GLU A 234 -13.45 10.94 38.01
C GLU A 234 -12.71 9.86 38.82
N ASN A 235 -11.57 10.21 39.44
CA ASN A 235 -10.68 9.30 40.15
C ASN A 235 -10.35 9.86 41.55
N PRO A 236 -11.27 9.77 42.52
CA PRO A 236 -11.09 10.36 43.85
C PRO A 236 -9.97 9.71 44.67
N ASP A 237 -9.59 8.48 44.33
CA ASP A 237 -8.51 7.72 44.98
C ASP A 237 -7.13 7.94 44.32
N ALA A 238 -7.04 8.79 43.29
CA ALA A 238 -5.78 9.05 42.59
C ALA A 238 -4.82 9.90 43.45
N LYS A 239 -3.52 9.55 43.39
CA LYS A 239 -2.45 10.31 44.05
C LYS A 239 -2.39 11.75 43.55
N LYS A 240 -1.96 12.65 44.44
CA LYS A 240 -1.79 14.06 44.11
C LYS A 240 -0.70 14.24 43.05
N LEU A 241 -1.10 14.51 41.81
CA LEU A 241 -0.27 14.97 40.71
C LEU A 241 0.55 16.19 41.14
N GLU A 242 1.85 16.18 40.81
CA GLU A 242 2.73 17.32 41.03
C GLU A 242 2.45 18.39 39.98
N ALA A 243 1.49 19.25 40.30
CA ALA A 243 1.13 20.43 39.54
C ALA A 243 2.26 21.47 39.60
N VAL A 244 2.76 21.89 38.44
CA VAL A 244 3.74 22.97 38.34
C VAL A 244 2.98 24.29 38.25
N THR A 245 2.88 24.96 39.40
CA THR A 245 2.27 26.28 39.54
C THR A 245 3.29 27.36 39.24
N TYR A 246 2.88 28.40 38.50
CA TYR A 246 3.69 29.58 38.29
C TYR A 246 3.02 30.79 38.95
N SER A 247 3.76 31.50 39.79
CA SER A 247 3.35 32.78 40.37
C SER A 247 4.29 33.86 39.87
N SER A 248 3.73 34.94 39.30
CA SER A 248 4.53 36.10 38.91
C SER A 248 5.10 36.78 40.15
N GLU A 249 6.42 37.01 40.19
CA GLU A 249 7.01 37.93 41.17
C GLU A 249 6.59 39.38 40.86
N GLU A 250 6.25 40.16 41.90
CA GLU A 250 5.89 41.58 41.78
C GLU A 250 7.04 42.38 41.14
N GLY A 251 6.93 42.71 39.86
CA GLY A 251 7.92 43.50 39.11
C GLY A 251 8.26 43.00 37.71
N ALA A 252 7.77 41.83 37.30
CA ALA A 252 7.97 41.32 35.95
C ALA A 252 7.20 42.14 34.88
N LYS A 253 7.85 42.41 33.74
CA LYS A 253 7.25 43.13 32.59
C LYS A 253 6.06 42.40 31.95
N ILE A 254 5.85 41.13 32.28
CA ILE A 254 4.76 40.28 31.77
C ILE A 254 4.03 39.75 33.00
N VAL A 255 2.81 40.24 33.24
CA VAL A 255 1.93 39.72 34.30
C VAL A 255 1.28 38.45 33.78
N ILE A 256 1.59 37.32 34.39
CA ILE A 256 0.98 36.00 34.14
C ILE A 256 0.01 35.72 35.28
N GLU A 257 -1.16 35.15 34.96
CA GLU A 257 -2.15 34.77 35.97
C GLU A 257 -1.60 33.59 36.79
N GLU A 258 -1.80 33.61 38.10
CA GLU A 258 -1.40 32.49 38.95
C GLU A 258 -2.26 31.27 38.60
N GLY A 259 -1.62 30.14 38.27
CA GLY A 259 -2.32 28.96 37.76
C GLY A 259 -1.39 27.76 37.59
N VAL A 260 -1.96 26.60 37.27
CA VAL A 260 -1.21 25.36 37.02
C VAL A 260 -1.00 25.23 35.52
N TYR A 261 0.26 25.28 35.08
CA TYR A 261 0.58 25.33 33.65
C TYR A 261 1.19 24.03 33.11
N GLY A 262 1.51 23.09 34.00
CA GLY A 262 2.04 21.79 33.63
C GLY A 262 1.92 20.79 34.77
N ILE A 263 2.07 19.52 34.43
CA ILE A 263 2.06 18.40 35.39
C ILE A 263 3.36 17.63 35.20
N ASP A 264 4.04 17.35 36.30
CA ASP A 264 5.21 16.48 36.26
C ASP A 264 4.78 15.04 35.97
N VAL A 265 5.32 14.50 34.88
CA VAL A 265 5.08 13.13 34.37
C VAL A 265 6.40 12.35 34.26
N THR A 266 7.46 12.80 34.93
CA THR A 266 8.81 12.21 34.88
C THR A 266 8.83 10.71 35.19
N ASP A 267 8.01 10.29 36.14
CA ASP A 267 7.93 8.91 36.62
C ASP A 267 6.74 8.13 36.01
N SER A 268 6.13 8.65 34.95
CA SER A 268 5.05 7.95 34.25
C SER A 268 5.57 6.69 33.56
N THR A 269 4.93 5.54 33.82
CA THR A 269 5.24 4.27 33.15
C THR A 269 4.72 4.21 31.71
N PHE A 270 4.04 5.26 31.23
CA PHE A 270 3.50 5.31 29.88
C PHE A 270 4.61 5.14 28.83
N PHE A 271 5.74 5.81 29.06
CA PHE A 271 6.90 5.81 28.17
C PHE A 271 7.87 4.64 28.42
N ASP A 272 7.59 3.75 29.38
CA ASP A 272 8.39 2.55 29.60
C ASP A 272 8.33 1.65 28.36
N ASP A 273 9.40 0.92 28.04
CA ASP A 273 9.50 0.07 26.84
C ASP A 273 9.33 0.80 25.49
N THR A 274 9.34 2.14 25.48
CA THR A 274 9.37 2.94 24.25
C THR A 274 10.80 3.30 23.85
N ASN A 275 11.00 3.70 22.59
CA ASN A 275 12.30 4.17 22.08
C ASN A 275 12.63 5.63 22.48
N LEU A 276 11.96 6.18 23.50
CA LEU A 276 12.26 7.49 24.04
C LEU A 276 13.60 7.43 24.80
N ALA A 277 14.59 8.14 24.29
CA ALA A 277 15.90 8.26 24.91
C ALA A 277 15.96 9.54 25.76
N TRP A 278 16.28 9.36 27.03
CA TRP A 278 16.59 10.44 27.95
C TRP A 278 18.05 10.86 27.75
N LEU A 279 18.27 12.10 27.31
CA LEU A 279 19.60 12.65 26.98
C LEU A 279 20.11 13.64 28.04
N TYR A 280 19.54 13.61 29.26
CA TYR A 280 19.95 14.50 30.34
C TYR A 280 21.38 14.22 30.78
N ASN A 281 22.06 15.26 31.25
CA ASN A 281 23.41 15.18 31.77
C ASN A 281 23.47 15.71 33.22
N GLU A 282 23.40 14.79 34.18
CA GLU A 282 23.48 15.10 35.62
C GLU A 282 24.78 15.85 35.97
N GLN A 283 25.89 15.52 35.31
CA GLN A 283 27.19 16.15 35.57
C GLN A 283 27.23 17.62 35.15
N LYS A 284 26.33 18.01 34.24
CA LYS A 284 26.16 19.39 33.79
C LYS A 284 24.97 20.10 34.46
N GLY A 285 24.39 19.47 35.50
CA GLY A 285 23.30 20.05 36.29
C GLY A 285 21.91 19.88 35.70
N GLN A 286 21.75 19.11 34.62
CA GLN A 286 20.43 18.83 34.06
C GLN A 286 19.72 17.76 34.88
N GLU A 287 18.54 18.10 35.42
CA GLU A 287 17.68 17.16 36.13
C GLU A 287 16.89 16.31 35.13
N LYS A 288 16.69 15.03 35.48
CA LYS A 288 15.71 14.20 34.77
C LYS A 288 14.33 14.72 35.16
N SER A 289 13.69 15.46 34.26
CA SER A 289 12.36 16.04 34.49
C SER A 289 11.57 16.06 33.19
N MET A 290 10.30 15.67 33.21
CA MET A 290 9.35 15.77 32.10
C MET A 290 8.04 16.35 32.59
N ILE A 291 7.70 17.53 32.07
CA ILE A 291 6.48 18.26 32.39
C ILE A 291 5.58 18.20 31.16
N LEU A 292 4.36 17.72 31.36
CA LEU A 292 3.30 17.77 30.35
C LEU A 292 2.61 19.12 30.43
N ALA A 293 2.64 19.87 29.34
CA ALA A 293 2.06 21.20 29.23
C ALA A 293 1.16 21.32 27.98
N PHE A 294 0.04 22.03 28.12
CA PHE A 294 -0.90 22.25 27.04
C PHE A 294 -0.66 23.59 26.38
N CYS A 295 -0.59 23.63 25.05
CA CYS A 295 -0.42 24.89 24.33
C CYS A 295 -1.65 25.78 24.44
N HIS A 296 -1.43 27.09 24.57
CA HIS A 296 -2.52 28.07 24.73
C HIS A 296 -3.52 28.05 23.55
N LYS A 297 -3.04 27.79 22.32
CA LYS A 297 -3.84 27.70 21.10
C LYS A 297 -3.91 26.26 20.56
N THR A 298 -4.38 25.32 21.37
CA THR A 298 -4.65 23.96 20.87
C THR A 298 -5.90 23.94 19.99
N GLU A 299 -5.83 23.26 18.84
CA GLU A 299 -7.00 23.03 17.97
C GLU A 299 -7.73 21.73 18.34
N LYS A 300 -7.06 20.82 19.07
CA LYS A 300 -7.54 19.47 19.40
C LYS A 300 -7.55 19.25 20.92
N SER A 301 -8.21 20.15 21.66
CA SER A 301 -8.23 20.13 23.12
C SER A 301 -8.78 18.83 23.69
N GLU A 302 -9.89 18.31 23.14
CA GLU A 302 -10.54 17.08 23.64
C GLU A 302 -9.59 15.87 23.58
N LYS A 303 -8.93 15.65 22.43
CA LYS A 303 -7.94 14.58 22.27
C LYS A 303 -6.69 14.77 23.11
N ALA A 304 -6.24 16.01 23.28
CA ALA A 304 -5.12 16.32 24.16
C ALA A 304 -5.45 16.02 25.64
N GLU A 305 -6.68 16.31 26.06
CA GLU A 305 -7.16 16.05 27.42
C GLU A 305 -7.32 14.54 27.68
N GLU A 306 -7.90 13.78 26.74
CA GLU A 306 -7.97 12.31 26.81
C GLU A 306 -6.57 11.69 26.95
N PHE A 307 -5.63 12.11 26.10
CA PHE A 307 -4.25 11.63 26.13
C PHE A 307 -3.53 11.96 27.46
N ALA A 308 -3.73 13.17 28.00
CA ALA A 308 -3.15 13.53 29.29
C ALA A 308 -3.72 12.69 30.44
N LYS A 309 -5.04 12.42 30.44
CA LYS A 309 -5.68 11.52 31.42
C LYS A 309 -5.08 10.10 31.36
N GLU A 310 -4.72 9.59 30.18
CA GLU A 310 -4.00 8.31 30.05
C GLU A 310 -2.61 8.35 30.70
N ILE A 311 -1.85 9.42 30.46
CA ILE A 311 -0.52 9.59 31.06
C ILE A 311 -0.63 9.69 32.59
N PHE A 312 -1.66 10.37 33.12
CA PHE A 312 -1.87 10.47 34.58
C PHE A 312 -2.19 9.12 35.22
N LYS A 313 -2.95 8.25 34.55
CA LYS A 313 -3.22 6.88 35.02
C LYS A 313 -1.96 6.03 35.07
N ALA A 314 -1.02 6.29 34.17
CA ALA A 314 0.26 5.59 34.11
C ALA A 314 1.30 6.12 35.13
N ILE A 315 0.97 7.10 35.97
CA ILE A 315 1.84 7.51 37.07
C ILE A 315 1.67 6.49 38.22
N PRO A 316 2.75 5.85 38.69
CA PRO A 316 2.68 4.82 39.71
C PRO A 316 2.06 5.35 41.01
N GLN A 317 1.04 4.64 41.48
CA GLN A 317 0.32 4.93 42.72
C GLN A 317 1.09 4.29 43.89
N GLU A 318 2.15 4.94 44.37
CA GLU A 318 2.77 4.63 45.67
C GLU A 318 2.09 5.36 46.83
#